data_AF-A0A8B9P2N7-F1
#
_entry.id   AF-A0A8B9P2N7-F1
#
_cell.length_a   1.000
_cell.length_b   1.000
_cell.length_c   1.000
_cell.angle_alpha   90.00
_cell.angle_beta   90.00
_cell.angle_gamma   90.00
#
_symmetry.space_group_name_H-M   'P 1'
#
loop_
_entity.id
_entity.type
_entity.pdbx_description
1 polymer ?
#
loop_
_entity_poly.entity_id
_entity_poly.type
_entity_poly.pdbx_seq_one_letter_code
_entity_poly.pdbx_strand_id
1 'polypeptide(L)'
;MQMSTAIYTPHRLCLLQPLLTLKLIYTTTVVQRKNVAASGPEKYTEAFIKKQIEEFNLGKRHLANMMGEDPETFTQEDIDKAIAYLFPSGLFDERARPVMKHPTEIFPEKRKIQWGEDGRPFHFLFYTGKQSYYSLMHETYGILLNAQKYQDQMTAQGLPPEKEKKNLPGSRWLTKMELEEMLLEKLSDHDYSRFIQLLQKLMMLPYGNNEEKYMQKFSKEIATQLQKVVIEPLKYDEQGVAFSTGEGQRKTARATAVVYDNGSGKITVNGVDVLHYFPVLQDREQLLFPFQFLDRIGKHDTICTVSGGGRSSQAGAIRLASAKALRSFVTEKEVEFMRQAGLLTFDPRLKERKKPGQEGARRKFTWKKR
;
A
#
# COMPACT_ATOMS: atom_id res chain seq x y z
N MET A 1 3.14 -87.40 54.07
CA MET A 1 4.41 -86.67 54.32
C MET A 1 4.17 -85.68 55.42
N GLN A 2 5.06 -85.71 56.42
CA GLN A 2 4.82 -85.29 57.81
C GLN A 2 4.56 -83.78 57.97
N MET A 3 3.63 -83.46 58.86
CA MET A 3 3.55 -82.18 59.56
C MET A 3 4.59 -82.15 60.68
N SER A 4 5.20 -80.99 60.95
CA SER A 4 5.63 -80.65 62.31
C SER A 4 5.72 -79.15 62.51
N THR A 5 5.01 -78.74 63.56
CA THR A 5 4.99 -77.47 64.28
C THR A 5 6.36 -77.05 64.82
N ALA A 6 6.61 -75.74 64.89
CA ALA A 6 7.66 -75.15 65.72
C ALA A 6 7.05 -74.07 66.63
N ILE A 7 7.16 -74.30 67.94
CA ILE A 7 6.90 -73.38 69.04
C ILE A 7 8.26 -72.80 69.43
N TYR A 8 8.43 -71.48 69.52
CA TYR A 8 9.26 -70.88 70.56
C TYR A 8 8.93 -69.40 70.83
N THR A 9 9.20 -69.02 72.07
CA THR A 9 8.61 -68.01 72.96
C THR A 9 9.36 -66.65 72.97
N PRO A 10 8.85 -65.61 73.68
CA PRO A 10 9.09 -64.20 73.40
C PRO A 10 10.20 -63.55 74.25
N HIS A 11 10.78 -62.46 73.75
CA HIS A 11 11.49 -61.47 74.59
C HIS A 11 10.77 -60.11 74.54
N ARG A 12 10.31 -59.69 75.72
CA ARG A 12 9.89 -58.32 76.08
C ARG A 12 11.11 -57.40 76.22
N LEU A 13 10.90 -56.11 75.93
CA LEU A 13 11.44 -54.86 76.55
C LEU A 13 11.64 -53.82 75.42
N CYS A 14 11.39 -52.52 75.55
CA CYS A 14 10.60 -51.69 76.45
C CYS A 14 10.41 -50.34 75.73
N LEU A 15 9.33 -49.66 76.07
CA LEU A 15 8.80 -48.37 75.61
C LEU A 15 9.81 -47.19 75.52
N LEU A 16 9.57 -46.28 74.56
CA LEU A 16 9.60 -44.80 74.73
C LEU A 16 9.02 -44.12 73.46
N GLN A 17 7.79 -43.57 73.55
CA GLN A 17 7.17 -42.73 72.51
C GLN A 17 7.50 -41.24 72.77
N PRO A 18 7.90 -40.44 71.76
CA PRO A 18 7.87 -38.99 71.85
C PRO A 18 6.51 -38.43 71.38
N LEU A 19 5.92 -37.57 72.19
CA LEU A 19 4.68 -36.82 71.91
C LEU A 19 4.87 -35.92 70.68
N LEU A 20 4.09 -36.15 69.63
CA LEU A 20 3.99 -35.26 68.47
C LEU A 20 3.28 -33.96 68.87
N THR A 21 4.00 -32.85 68.92
CA THR A 21 3.39 -31.52 69.04
C THR A 21 2.85 -31.09 67.68
N LEU A 22 1.53 -31.13 67.49
CA LEU A 22 0.85 -30.55 66.34
C LEU A 22 0.93 -29.02 66.42
N LYS A 23 1.86 -28.41 65.67
CA LYS A 23 1.80 -26.96 65.40
C LYS A 23 0.64 -26.69 64.44
N LEU A 24 -0.46 -26.15 64.94
CA LEU A 24 -1.52 -25.55 64.12
C LEU A 24 -0.93 -24.37 63.33
N ILE A 25 -0.69 -24.56 62.03
CA ILE A 25 -0.40 -23.47 61.09
C ILE A 25 -1.74 -22.81 60.79
N TYR A 26 -2.04 -21.70 61.47
CA TYR A 26 -3.18 -20.85 61.11
C TYR A 26 -2.86 -20.17 59.78
N THR A 27 -3.38 -20.69 58.66
CA THR A 27 -3.39 -19.94 57.40
C THR A 27 -4.54 -18.93 57.45
N THR A 28 -4.23 -17.66 57.71
CA THR A 28 -5.20 -16.58 57.61
C THR A 28 -5.45 -16.27 56.13
N THR A 29 -6.52 -16.81 55.55
CA THR A 29 -6.98 -16.38 54.23
C THR A 29 -7.64 -15.01 54.37
N VAL A 30 -6.88 -13.94 54.14
CA VAL A 30 -7.40 -12.57 54.09
C VAL A 30 -8.10 -12.36 52.74
N VAL A 31 -9.38 -11.96 52.76
CA VAL A 31 -10.11 -11.60 51.53
C VAL A 31 -9.42 -10.40 50.89
N GLN A 32 -8.75 -10.64 49.76
CA GLN A 32 -8.18 -9.56 48.96
C GLN A 32 -9.29 -8.79 48.26
N ARG A 33 -9.21 -7.46 48.25
CA ARG A 33 -10.13 -6.62 47.49
C ARG A 33 -10.00 -6.99 46.01
N LYS A 34 -11.12 -7.23 45.34
CA LYS A 34 -11.12 -7.45 43.88
C LYS A 34 -10.52 -6.22 43.21
N ASN A 35 -9.56 -6.43 42.33
CA ASN A 35 -9.01 -5.34 41.52
C ASN A 35 -10.14 -4.71 40.70
N VAL A 36 -10.21 -3.37 40.72
CA VAL A 36 -11.08 -2.64 39.81
C VAL A 36 -10.57 -2.87 38.39
N ALA A 37 -11.47 -3.15 37.46
CA ALA A 37 -11.11 -3.33 36.06
C ALA A 37 -10.35 -2.08 35.59
N ALA A 38 -9.21 -2.29 34.91
CA ALA A 38 -8.50 -1.20 34.25
C ALA A 38 -9.46 -0.45 33.30
N SER A 39 -9.15 0.82 33.04
CA SER A 39 -9.91 1.62 32.08
C SER A 39 -10.04 0.87 30.76
N GLY A 40 -11.27 0.56 30.37
CA GLY A 40 -11.57 -0.09 29.09
C GLY A 40 -11.25 0.81 27.90
N PRO A 41 -11.49 0.33 26.67
CA PRO A 41 -11.28 1.14 25.47
C PRO A 41 -12.07 2.45 25.53
N GLU A 42 -11.46 3.54 25.08
CA GLU A 42 -12.09 4.87 25.07
C GLU A 42 -13.40 4.85 24.24
N LYS A 43 -14.50 5.22 24.90
CA LYS A 43 -15.82 5.32 24.28
C LYS A 43 -16.13 6.79 24.02
N TYR A 44 -16.36 7.11 22.75
CA TYR A 44 -16.73 8.44 22.30
C TYR A 44 -18.25 8.45 22.12
N THR A 45 -18.94 9.30 22.88
CA THR A 45 -20.38 9.49 22.76
C THR A 45 -20.68 10.50 21.66
N GLU A 46 -21.90 10.49 21.13
CA GLU A 46 -22.32 11.49 20.14
C GLU A 46 -22.20 12.93 20.70
N ALA A 47 -22.48 13.11 22.00
CA ALA A 47 -22.31 14.39 22.67
C ALA A 47 -20.83 14.83 22.72
N PHE A 48 -19.89 13.89 22.89
CA PHE A 48 -18.47 14.18 22.84
C PHE A 48 -18.05 14.65 21.45
N ILE A 49 -18.47 13.93 20.39
CA ILE A 49 -18.15 14.31 19.00
C ILE A 49 -18.72 15.69 18.67
N LYS A 50 -19.95 16.01 19.09
CA LYS A 50 -20.54 17.34 18.89
C LYS A 50 -19.70 18.46 19.52
N LYS A 51 -19.24 18.26 20.76
CA LYS A 51 -18.34 19.22 21.43
C LYS A 51 -17.02 19.40 20.67
N GLN A 52 -16.43 18.31 20.19
CA GLN A 52 -15.20 18.37 19.40
C GLN A 52 -15.39 19.12 18.07
N ILE A 53 -16.57 19.03 17.45
CA ILE A 53 -16.89 19.80 16.23
C ILE A 53 -16.96 21.29 16.55
N GLU A 54 -17.60 21.67 17.66
CA GLU A 54 -17.66 23.06 18.11
C GLU A 54 -16.26 23.62 18.41
N GLU A 55 -15.43 22.86 19.12
CA GLU A 55 -14.03 23.20 19.42
C GLU A 55 -13.19 23.34 18.13
N PHE A 56 -13.36 22.43 17.16
CA PHE A 56 -12.68 22.50 15.87
C PHE A 56 -13.07 23.76 15.10
N ASN A 57 -14.36 24.09 15.03
CA ASN A 57 -14.85 25.29 14.33
C ASN A 57 -14.35 26.58 14.98
N LEU A 58 -14.30 26.63 16.31
CA LEU A 58 -13.73 27.75 17.06
C LEU A 58 -12.21 27.85 16.82
N GLY A 59 -11.50 26.74 16.92
CA GLY A 59 -10.06 26.65 16.65
C GLY A 59 -9.71 27.08 15.23
N LYS A 60 -10.54 26.71 14.25
CA LYS A 60 -10.37 27.09 12.84
C LYS A 60 -10.40 28.62 12.68
N ARG A 61 -11.36 29.29 13.33
CA ARG A 61 -11.47 30.76 13.31
C ARG A 61 -10.26 31.42 14.00
N HIS A 62 -9.78 30.86 15.10
CA HIS A 62 -8.58 31.37 15.77
C HIS A 62 -7.33 31.20 14.93
N LEU A 63 -7.19 30.06 14.26
CA LEU A 63 -6.06 29.79 13.37
C LEU A 63 -6.05 30.76 12.17
N ALA A 64 -7.20 30.98 11.54
CA ALA A 64 -7.33 31.96 10.47
C ALA A 64 -6.94 33.38 10.93
N ASN A 65 -7.41 33.80 12.11
CA ASN A 65 -7.03 35.10 12.70
C ASN A 65 -5.52 35.21 12.98
N MET A 66 -4.87 34.15 13.48
CA MET A 66 -3.42 34.13 13.70
C MET A 66 -2.62 34.24 12.40
N MET A 67 -3.12 33.63 11.32
CA MET A 67 -2.48 33.67 10.00
C MET A 67 -2.85 34.92 9.19
N GLY A 68 -3.83 35.71 9.64
CA GLY A 68 -4.34 36.89 8.93
C GLY A 68 -5.22 36.56 7.72
N GLU A 69 -5.81 35.36 7.69
CA GLU A 69 -6.66 34.87 6.61
C GLU A 69 -8.16 34.99 6.95
N ASP A 70 -9.01 34.98 5.93
CA ASP A 70 -10.47 35.01 6.11
C ASP A 70 -11.01 33.65 6.61
N PRO A 71 -11.71 33.58 7.76
CA PRO A 71 -12.14 32.30 8.36
C PRO A 71 -13.10 31.47 7.50
N GLU A 72 -13.90 32.10 6.64
CA GLU A 72 -14.91 31.41 5.83
C GLU A 72 -14.28 30.74 4.60
N THR A 73 -13.29 31.39 4.00
CA THR A 73 -12.53 30.86 2.84
C THR A 73 -11.46 29.85 3.25
N PHE A 74 -11.12 29.79 4.55
CA PHE A 74 -10.03 28.96 5.06
C PHE A 74 -10.28 27.45 4.84
N THR A 75 -9.45 26.81 4.01
CA THR A 75 -9.59 25.39 3.65
C THR A 75 -8.77 24.48 4.56
N GLN A 76 -8.96 23.15 4.47
CA GLN A 76 -8.15 22.19 5.23
C GLN A 76 -6.67 22.21 4.83
N GLU A 77 -6.36 22.52 3.57
CA GLU A 77 -4.97 22.63 3.11
C GLU A 77 -4.25 23.81 3.79
N ASP A 78 -4.97 24.91 4.03
CA ASP A 78 -4.43 26.09 4.68
C ASP A 78 -4.23 25.85 6.18
N ILE A 79 -5.14 25.08 6.81
CA ILE A 79 -4.96 24.56 8.18
C ILE A 79 -3.67 23.72 8.26
N ASP A 80 -3.49 22.77 7.35
CA ASP A 80 -2.32 21.88 7.37
C ASP A 80 -1.01 22.65 7.16
N LYS A 81 -0.99 23.65 6.25
CA LYS A 81 0.17 24.55 6.05
C LYS A 81 0.45 25.39 7.29
N ALA A 82 -0.59 26.00 7.88
CA ALA A 82 -0.45 26.82 9.08
C ALA A 82 0.09 26.02 10.25
N ILE A 83 -0.38 24.78 10.45
CA ILE A 83 0.10 23.90 11.52
C ILE A 83 1.53 23.46 11.28
N ALA A 84 1.89 23.12 10.04
CA ALA A 84 3.27 22.79 9.70
C ALA A 84 4.24 23.96 9.98
N TYR A 85 3.77 25.20 9.83
CA TYR A 85 4.53 26.41 10.14
C TYR A 85 4.62 26.69 11.65
N LEU A 86 3.49 26.66 12.37
CA LEU A 86 3.43 26.97 13.80
C LEU A 86 4.05 25.88 14.67
N PHE A 87 3.90 24.61 14.27
CA PHE A 87 4.39 23.43 14.99
C PHE A 87 5.27 22.56 14.08
N PRO A 88 6.47 23.03 13.71
CA PRO A 88 7.33 22.30 12.78
C PRO A 88 7.82 21.00 13.42
N SER A 89 7.38 19.87 12.87
CA SER A 89 7.78 18.54 13.32
C SER A 89 8.59 17.81 12.25
N GLY A 90 9.82 17.41 12.62
CA GLY A 90 10.73 16.64 11.76
C GLY A 90 10.51 15.12 11.81
N LEU A 91 9.37 14.66 12.34
CA LEU A 91 9.07 13.22 12.44
C LEU A 91 8.84 12.62 11.04
N PHE A 92 9.44 11.45 10.78
CA PHE A 92 9.30 10.74 9.51
C PHE A 92 7.88 10.22 9.28
N ASP A 93 7.25 9.72 10.35
CA ASP A 93 5.87 9.24 10.30
C ASP A 93 4.90 10.43 10.29
N GLU A 94 4.21 10.65 9.17
CA GLU A 94 3.29 11.77 9.00
C GLU A 94 2.12 11.71 9.99
N ARG A 95 1.68 10.50 10.37
CA ARG A 95 0.59 10.29 11.34
C ARG A 95 0.94 10.69 12.77
N ALA A 96 2.23 10.81 13.09
CA ALA A 96 2.70 11.22 14.41
C ALA A 96 2.96 12.73 14.50
N ARG A 97 2.82 13.46 13.39
CA ARG A 97 2.95 14.91 13.37
C ARG A 97 1.72 15.58 14.00
N PRO A 98 1.84 16.85 14.44
CA PRO A 98 0.67 17.63 14.84
C PRO A 98 -0.31 17.74 13.68
N VAL A 99 -1.58 17.43 13.94
CA VAL A 99 -2.66 17.48 12.94
C VAL A 99 -3.90 18.05 13.60
N MET A 100 -4.60 18.94 12.89
CA MET A 100 -5.92 19.43 13.27
C MET A 100 -6.85 19.17 12.09
N LYS A 101 -7.73 18.18 12.23
CA LYS A 101 -8.69 17.77 11.22
C LYS A 101 -10.09 17.74 11.81
N HIS A 102 -11.08 17.64 10.93
CA HIS A 102 -12.45 17.49 11.37
C HIS A 102 -12.60 16.19 12.21
N PRO A 103 -13.35 16.20 13.33
CA PRO A 103 -13.46 15.05 14.25
C PRO A 103 -13.90 13.74 13.59
N THR A 104 -14.67 13.80 12.49
CA THR A 104 -15.10 12.59 11.75
C THR A 104 -13.95 11.87 11.06
N GLU A 105 -12.86 12.56 10.74
CA GLU A 105 -11.67 11.95 10.14
C GLU A 105 -10.69 11.40 11.19
N ILE A 106 -10.71 11.99 12.39
CA ILE A 106 -9.82 11.61 13.50
C ILE A 106 -10.37 10.41 14.25
N PHE A 107 -11.65 10.49 14.65
CA PHE A 107 -12.27 9.45 15.44
C PHE A 107 -12.89 8.40 14.53
N PRO A 108 -12.67 7.10 14.79
CA PRO A 108 -13.27 6.04 14.00
C PRO A 108 -14.79 6.07 14.16
N GLU A 109 -15.50 5.87 13.05
CA GLU A 109 -16.95 5.70 13.08
C GLU A 109 -17.35 4.51 13.95
N LYS A 110 -18.33 4.73 14.82
CA LYS A 110 -18.87 3.72 15.71
C LYS A 110 -20.32 3.46 15.37
N ARG A 111 -20.74 2.22 15.57
CA ARG A 111 -22.16 1.88 15.45
C ARG A 111 -22.96 2.65 16.49
N LYS A 112 -24.12 3.13 16.06
CA LYS A 112 -25.13 3.68 16.95
C LYS A 112 -25.70 2.59 17.85
N ILE A 113 -26.38 3.02 18.90
CA ILE A 113 -27.14 2.11 19.78
C ILE A 113 -28.12 1.32 18.91
N GLN A 114 -28.18 -0.01 19.10
CA GLN A 114 -28.89 -0.94 18.22
C GLN A 114 -30.31 -1.29 18.71
N TRP A 115 -30.70 -0.80 19.88
CA TRP A 115 -32.00 -1.04 20.52
C TRP A 115 -32.55 0.25 21.15
N GLY A 116 -33.87 0.30 21.33
CA GLY A 116 -34.54 1.40 22.02
C GLY A 116 -34.45 1.28 23.54
N GLU A 117 -35.07 2.24 24.24
CA GLU A 117 -35.22 2.18 25.71
C GLU A 117 -36.05 0.97 26.16
N ASP A 118 -36.93 0.47 25.29
CA ASP A 118 -37.71 -0.76 25.45
C ASP A 118 -36.86 -2.04 25.38
N GLY A 119 -35.59 -1.93 24.97
CA GLY A 119 -34.69 -3.05 24.78
C GLY A 119 -34.92 -3.84 23.50
N ARG A 120 -35.83 -3.40 22.61
CA ARG A 120 -36.09 -4.08 21.34
C ARG A 120 -35.04 -3.66 20.30
N PRO A 121 -34.35 -4.62 19.63
CA PRO A 121 -33.43 -4.28 18.55
C PRO A 121 -34.14 -3.67 17.34
N PHE A 122 -33.52 -2.69 16.69
CA PHE A 122 -34.07 -2.04 15.50
C PHE A 122 -34.04 -2.94 14.26
N HIS A 123 -33.00 -3.78 14.14
CA HIS A 123 -32.79 -4.63 12.97
C HIS A 123 -33.19 -6.08 13.26
N PHE A 124 -33.89 -6.73 12.33
CA PHE A 124 -34.36 -8.10 12.51
C PHE A 124 -33.22 -9.13 12.58
N LEU A 125 -32.11 -8.91 11.86
CA LEU A 125 -30.90 -9.74 11.92
C LEU A 125 -29.95 -9.40 13.08
N PHE A 126 -30.37 -8.60 14.07
CA PHE A 126 -29.52 -8.20 15.20
C PHE A 126 -28.87 -9.42 15.90
N TYR A 127 -29.66 -10.46 16.17
CA TYR A 127 -29.19 -11.65 16.91
C TYR A 127 -28.20 -12.54 16.15
N THR A 128 -27.91 -12.23 14.88
CA THR A 128 -26.82 -12.90 14.14
C THR A 128 -25.42 -12.42 14.56
N GLY A 129 -25.34 -11.28 15.26
CA GLY A 129 -24.09 -10.62 15.65
C GLY A 129 -23.42 -9.81 14.52
N LYS A 130 -23.77 -10.07 13.26
CA LYS A 130 -23.25 -9.37 12.06
C LYS A 130 -24.40 -8.88 11.18
N GLN A 131 -25.23 -8.01 11.75
CA GLN A 131 -26.48 -7.61 11.13
C GLN A 131 -26.28 -6.90 9.79
N SER A 132 -25.27 -6.04 9.67
CA SER A 132 -25.03 -5.26 8.45
C SER A 132 -24.57 -6.16 7.32
N TYR A 133 -23.64 -7.07 7.60
CA TYR A 133 -23.15 -8.05 6.63
C TYR A 133 -24.28 -8.98 6.14
N TYR A 134 -25.05 -9.58 7.06
CA TYR A 134 -26.12 -10.49 6.65
C TYR A 134 -27.29 -9.77 5.99
N SER A 135 -27.56 -8.49 6.33
CA SER A 135 -28.52 -7.66 5.59
C SER A 135 -28.10 -7.51 4.14
N LEU A 136 -26.83 -7.14 3.91
CA LEU A 136 -26.28 -7.02 2.57
C LEU A 136 -26.25 -8.36 1.82
N MET A 137 -25.98 -9.47 2.49
CA MET A 137 -26.08 -10.82 1.90
C MET A 137 -27.53 -11.18 1.54
N HIS A 138 -28.50 -10.78 2.36
CA HIS A 138 -29.92 -11.01 2.11
C HIS A 138 -30.42 -10.18 0.92
N GLU A 139 -30.07 -8.90 0.87
CA GLU A 139 -30.40 -7.99 -0.23
C GLU A 139 -29.79 -8.47 -1.55
N THR A 140 -28.49 -8.80 -1.57
CA THR A 140 -27.83 -9.33 -2.77
C THR A 140 -28.47 -10.61 -3.27
N TYR A 141 -28.79 -11.53 -2.36
CA TYR A 141 -29.45 -12.77 -2.73
C TYR A 141 -30.87 -12.54 -3.26
N GLY A 142 -31.60 -11.58 -2.69
CA GLY A 142 -32.91 -11.16 -3.19
C GLY A 142 -32.83 -10.62 -4.63
N ILE A 143 -31.84 -9.78 -4.92
CA ILE A 143 -31.57 -9.28 -6.27
C ILE A 143 -31.22 -10.43 -7.22
N LEU A 144 -30.34 -11.34 -6.80
CA LEU A 144 -29.96 -12.52 -7.59
C LEU A 144 -31.18 -13.39 -7.93
N LEU A 145 -32.07 -13.63 -6.96
CA LEU A 145 -33.29 -14.40 -7.17
C LEU A 145 -34.24 -13.71 -8.15
N ASN A 146 -34.36 -12.38 -8.07
CA ASN A 146 -35.19 -11.61 -9.00
C ASN A 146 -34.63 -11.67 -10.43
N ALA A 147 -33.30 -11.56 -10.59
CA ALA A 147 -32.62 -11.70 -11.87
C ALA A 147 -32.81 -13.12 -12.46
N GLN A 148 -32.73 -14.16 -11.63
CA GLN A 148 -33.02 -15.54 -12.04
C GLN A 148 -34.46 -15.72 -12.51
N LYS A 149 -35.45 -15.23 -11.74
CA LYS A 149 -36.86 -15.29 -12.13
C LYS A 149 -37.12 -14.57 -13.45
N TYR A 150 -36.49 -13.41 -13.66
CA TYR A 150 -36.58 -12.68 -14.92
C TYR A 150 -36.01 -13.50 -16.08
N GLN A 151 -34.83 -14.10 -15.90
CA GLN A 151 -34.23 -14.98 -16.91
C GLN A 151 -35.11 -16.20 -17.22
N ASP A 152 -35.70 -16.84 -16.21
CA ASP A 152 -36.60 -17.98 -16.38
C ASP A 152 -37.86 -17.57 -17.17
N GLN A 153 -38.42 -16.39 -16.90
CA GLN A 153 -39.54 -15.83 -17.66
C GLN A 153 -39.18 -15.57 -19.13
N MET A 154 -38.01 -14.96 -19.38
CA MET A 154 -37.53 -14.72 -20.75
C MET A 154 -37.31 -16.03 -21.51
N THR A 155 -36.75 -17.04 -20.83
CA THR A 155 -36.54 -18.38 -21.38
C THR A 155 -37.86 -19.07 -21.70
N ALA A 156 -38.86 -18.96 -20.82
CA ALA A 156 -40.20 -19.50 -21.04
C ALA A 156 -40.92 -18.83 -22.23
N GLN A 157 -40.63 -17.55 -22.49
CA GLN A 157 -41.14 -16.81 -23.65
C GLN A 157 -40.33 -17.08 -24.94
N GLY A 158 -39.26 -17.88 -24.87
CA GLY A 158 -38.44 -18.26 -26.03
C GLY A 158 -37.48 -17.17 -26.52
N LEU A 159 -37.30 -16.06 -25.78
CA LEU A 159 -36.30 -15.05 -26.13
C LEU A 159 -34.93 -15.43 -25.55
N PRO A 160 -33.85 -15.41 -26.36
CA PRO A 160 -32.51 -15.61 -25.85
C PRO A 160 -32.13 -14.46 -24.91
N PRO A 161 -31.46 -14.73 -23.77
CA PRO A 161 -30.96 -13.66 -22.91
C PRO A 161 -29.92 -12.84 -23.68
N GLU A 162 -30.15 -11.54 -23.86
CA GLU A 162 -29.16 -10.63 -24.43
C GLU A 162 -27.92 -10.62 -23.53
N LYS A 163 -26.84 -11.26 -24.01
CA LYS A 163 -25.56 -11.36 -23.32
C LYS A 163 -24.69 -10.16 -23.67
N GLU A 164 -25.10 -8.97 -23.27
CA GLU A 164 -24.14 -7.87 -23.20
C GLU A 164 -23.26 -8.09 -21.96
N LYS A 165 -22.24 -8.94 -22.10
CA LYS A 165 -21.14 -8.96 -21.12
C LYS A 165 -20.41 -7.63 -21.24
N LYS A 166 -20.83 -6.64 -20.46
CA LYS A 166 -20.08 -5.40 -20.27
C LYS A 166 -18.77 -5.78 -19.56
N ASN A 167 -17.72 -5.94 -20.34
CA ASN A 167 -16.37 -6.01 -19.78
C ASN A 167 -16.13 -4.68 -19.06
N LEU A 168 -15.75 -4.71 -17.79
CA LEU A 168 -15.33 -3.55 -17.01
C LEU A 168 -13.79 -3.53 -16.97
N PRO A 169 -13.07 -3.26 -18.07
CA PRO A 169 -11.64 -3.06 -17.98
C PRO A 169 -11.39 -1.84 -17.08
N GLY A 170 -10.71 -2.05 -15.96
CA GLY A 170 -10.33 -0.96 -15.05
C GLY A 170 -11.17 -0.82 -13.79
N SER A 171 -12.10 -1.73 -13.47
CA SER A 171 -12.78 -1.72 -12.16
C SER A 171 -12.31 -2.88 -11.28
N ARG A 172 -12.11 -2.62 -9.98
CA ARG A 172 -11.89 -3.64 -8.96
C ARG A 172 -13.04 -3.67 -7.96
N TRP A 173 -13.24 -4.82 -7.33
CA TRP A 173 -14.09 -4.91 -6.15
C TRP A 173 -13.47 -4.18 -4.95
N LEU A 174 -14.33 -3.75 -4.02
CA LEU A 174 -13.91 -3.29 -2.69
C LEU A 174 -13.05 -4.34 -2.02
N THR A 175 -11.96 -3.92 -1.38
CA THR A 175 -11.16 -4.80 -0.53
C THR A 175 -11.89 -5.11 0.77
N LYS A 176 -11.44 -6.15 1.48
CA LYS A 176 -11.99 -6.50 2.79
C LYS A 176 -12.02 -5.31 3.76
N MET A 177 -10.92 -4.56 3.87
CA MET A 177 -10.83 -3.42 4.79
C MET A 177 -11.85 -2.33 4.45
N GLU A 178 -12.01 -2.02 3.16
CA GLU A 178 -12.99 -1.03 2.70
C GLU A 178 -14.43 -1.51 2.96
N LEU A 179 -14.69 -2.82 2.85
CA LEU A 179 -16.00 -3.39 3.15
C LEU A 179 -16.30 -3.38 4.67
N GLU A 180 -15.31 -3.65 5.51
CA GLU A 180 -15.43 -3.57 6.97
C GLU A 180 -15.72 -2.13 7.43
N GLU A 181 -15.07 -1.15 6.80
CA GLU A 181 -15.30 0.28 7.02
C GLU A 181 -16.73 0.67 6.64
N MET A 182 -17.18 0.30 5.44
CA MET A 182 -18.54 0.60 4.98
C MET A 182 -19.63 -0.03 5.86
N LEU A 183 -19.41 -1.23 6.39
CA LEU A 183 -20.39 -1.92 7.25
C LEU A 183 -20.23 -1.60 8.75
N LEU A 184 -19.10 -1.01 9.15
CA LEU A 184 -18.66 -0.88 10.53
C LEU A 184 -18.66 -2.23 11.28
N GLU A 185 -18.35 -3.33 10.58
CA GLU A 185 -18.30 -4.68 11.12
C GLU A 185 -17.01 -5.41 10.79
N LYS A 186 -16.50 -6.20 11.74
CA LYS A 186 -15.36 -7.08 11.49
C LYS A 186 -15.82 -8.29 10.67
N LEU A 187 -15.08 -8.59 9.61
CA LEU A 187 -15.38 -9.68 8.70
C LEU A 187 -14.27 -10.74 8.74
N SER A 188 -14.66 -11.99 8.53
CA SER A 188 -13.71 -13.06 8.22
C SER A 188 -13.34 -12.99 6.74
N ASP A 189 -12.18 -13.52 6.37
CA ASP A 189 -11.79 -13.65 4.96
C ASP A 189 -12.77 -14.56 4.20
N HIS A 190 -13.31 -15.57 4.89
CA HIS A 190 -14.34 -16.44 4.34
C HIS A 190 -15.63 -15.68 4.02
N ASP A 191 -16.09 -14.82 4.93
CA ASP A 191 -17.30 -14.01 4.74
C ASP A 191 -17.14 -13.10 3.51
N TYR A 192 -16.00 -12.40 3.43
CA TYR A 192 -15.66 -11.58 2.28
C TYR A 192 -15.64 -12.40 0.98
N SER A 193 -14.98 -13.57 0.96
CA SER A 193 -14.94 -14.42 -0.22
C SER A 193 -16.34 -14.87 -0.69
N ARG A 194 -17.23 -15.16 0.26
CA ARG A 194 -18.61 -15.58 -0.02
C ARG A 194 -19.42 -14.45 -0.64
N PHE A 195 -19.24 -13.23 -0.14
CA PHE A 195 -19.88 -12.05 -0.70
C PHE A 195 -19.42 -11.77 -2.14
N ILE A 196 -18.10 -11.82 -2.39
CA ILE A 196 -17.55 -11.64 -3.75
C ILE A 196 -18.06 -12.74 -4.69
N GLN A 197 -18.17 -13.99 -4.24
CA GLN A 197 -18.77 -15.06 -5.04
C GLN A 197 -20.22 -14.78 -5.41
N LEU A 198 -21.02 -14.18 -4.53
CA LEU A 198 -22.39 -13.77 -4.86
C LEU A 198 -22.42 -12.65 -5.91
N LEU A 199 -21.56 -11.64 -5.77
CA LEU A 199 -21.47 -10.56 -6.76
C LEU A 199 -21.00 -11.07 -8.13
N GLN A 200 -20.03 -11.98 -8.15
CA GLN A 200 -19.58 -12.64 -9.39
C GLN A 200 -20.69 -13.49 -10.01
N LYS A 201 -21.50 -14.18 -9.20
CA LYS A 201 -22.69 -14.89 -9.72
C LYS A 201 -23.70 -13.92 -10.32
N LEU A 202 -23.92 -12.77 -9.70
CA LEU A 202 -24.80 -11.73 -10.23
C LEU A 202 -24.31 -11.20 -11.59
N MET A 203 -23.00 -11.00 -11.76
CA MET A 203 -22.41 -10.60 -13.05
C MET A 203 -22.65 -11.58 -14.20
N MET A 204 -22.84 -12.86 -13.89
CA MET A 204 -23.00 -13.89 -14.91
C MET A 204 -24.42 -13.93 -15.49
N LEU A 205 -25.39 -13.35 -14.78
CA LEU A 205 -26.80 -13.29 -15.20
C LEU A 205 -27.05 -12.02 -16.04
N PRO A 206 -28.05 -12.02 -16.92
CA PRO A 206 -28.54 -10.77 -17.51
C PRO A 206 -29.19 -9.94 -16.41
N TYR A 207 -28.64 -8.76 -16.13
CA TYR A 207 -29.09 -7.88 -15.06
C TYR A 207 -29.55 -6.53 -15.63
N GLY A 208 -30.49 -5.87 -14.94
CA GLY A 208 -31.00 -4.56 -15.34
C GLY A 208 -30.17 -3.38 -14.82
N ASN A 209 -30.63 -2.17 -15.12
CA ASN A 209 -29.96 -0.92 -14.72
C ASN A 209 -29.92 -0.70 -13.19
N ASN A 210 -30.83 -1.31 -12.44
CA ASN A 210 -30.89 -1.16 -10.99
C ASN A 210 -29.81 -2.00 -10.30
N GLU A 211 -29.60 -3.20 -10.83
CA GLU A 211 -28.56 -4.14 -10.43
C GLU A 211 -27.17 -3.58 -10.75
N GLU A 212 -27.01 -2.91 -11.89
CA GLU A 212 -25.78 -2.18 -12.23
C GLU A 212 -25.43 -1.14 -11.17
N LYS A 213 -26.39 -0.27 -10.83
CA LYS A 213 -26.21 0.75 -9.78
C LYS A 213 -25.87 0.13 -8.43
N TYR A 214 -26.47 -1.02 -8.12
CA TYR A 214 -26.17 -1.75 -6.89
C TYR A 214 -24.73 -2.27 -6.88
N MET A 215 -24.30 -2.92 -7.97
CA MET A 215 -22.94 -3.44 -8.11
C MET A 215 -21.88 -2.33 -8.12
N GLN A 216 -22.20 -1.18 -8.72
CA GLN A 216 -21.30 -0.04 -8.79
C GLN A 216 -20.91 0.46 -7.39
N LYS A 217 -21.80 0.37 -6.39
CA LYS A 217 -21.51 0.70 -4.98
C LYS A 217 -20.34 -0.12 -4.43
N PHE A 218 -20.15 -1.35 -4.93
CA PHE A 218 -19.11 -2.26 -4.47
C PHE A 218 -17.87 -2.30 -5.37
N SER A 219 -17.85 -1.49 -6.42
CA SER A 219 -16.73 -1.39 -7.35
C SER A 219 -16.01 -0.05 -7.19
N LYS A 220 -14.69 -0.07 -7.34
CA LYS A 220 -13.85 1.13 -7.45
C LYS A 220 -13.11 1.11 -8.78
N GLU A 221 -13.05 2.25 -9.43
CA GLU A 221 -12.25 2.43 -10.63
C GLU A 221 -10.76 2.41 -10.26
N ILE A 222 -10.00 1.59 -10.97
CA ILE A 222 -8.55 1.57 -10.94
C ILE A 222 -8.09 2.57 -11.98
N ALA A 223 -7.48 3.67 -11.52
CA ALA A 223 -6.72 4.57 -12.36
C ALA A 223 -5.52 3.80 -12.97
N THR A 224 -5.72 3.21 -14.14
CA THR A 224 -4.63 2.58 -14.89
C THR A 224 -3.82 3.69 -15.53
N GLN A 225 -2.75 4.11 -14.85
CA GLN A 225 -1.77 5.00 -15.46
C GLN A 225 -1.10 4.26 -16.61
N LEU A 226 -1.54 4.50 -17.84
CA LEU A 226 -0.78 4.08 -19.01
C LEU A 226 0.59 4.73 -18.90
N GLN A 227 1.65 3.92 -18.89
CA GLN A 227 3.04 4.39 -18.91
C GLN A 227 3.38 4.97 -20.29
N LYS A 228 2.61 5.95 -20.77
CA LYS A 228 2.99 6.74 -21.94
C LYS A 228 4.20 7.56 -21.51
N VAL A 229 5.34 7.25 -22.12
CA VAL A 229 6.56 8.02 -21.92
C VAL A 229 6.27 9.44 -22.40
N VAL A 230 6.38 10.43 -21.50
CA VAL A 230 6.25 11.84 -21.87
C VAL A 230 7.34 12.15 -22.90
N ILE A 231 6.96 12.61 -24.10
CA ILE A 231 7.92 13.03 -25.12
C ILE A 231 8.16 14.52 -24.91
N GLU A 232 9.41 14.92 -24.68
CA GLU A 232 9.75 16.34 -24.58
C GLU A 232 9.72 17.00 -25.96
N PRO A 233 9.19 18.22 -26.08
CA PRO A 233 9.20 18.94 -27.35
C PRO A 233 10.63 19.26 -27.78
N LEU A 234 10.85 19.25 -29.09
CA LEU A 234 12.12 19.64 -29.69
C LEU A 234 12.40 21.12 -29.43
N LYS A 235 13.63 21.42 -29.04
CA LYS A 235 14.16 22.78 -28.91
C LYS A 235 14.96 23.13 -30.15
N TYR A 236 15.17 24.42 -30.40
CA TYR A 236 15.94 24.89 -31.55
C TYR A 236 17.08 25.78 -31.05
N ASP A 237 18.28 25.56 -31.57
CA ASP A 237 19.43 26.40 -31.30
C ASP A 237 19.37 27.72 -32.12
N GLU A 238 20.28 28.65 -31.84
CA GLU A 238 20.43 29.93 -32.58
C GLU A 238 20.63 29.72 -34.09
N GLN A 239 21.17 28.56 -34.48
CA GLN A 239 21.37 28.16 -35.89
C GLN A 239 20.13 27.50 -36.51
N GLY A 240 19.03 27.36 -35.77
CA GLY A 240 17.79 26.73 -36.22
C GLY A 240 17.82 25.19 -36.23
N VAL A 241 18.86 24.56 -35.67
CA VAL A 241 18.96 23.09 -35.60
C VAL A 241 18.11 22.58 -34.43
N ALA A 242 17.26 21.59 -34.72
CA ALA A 242 16.46 20.93 -33.70
C ALA A 242 17.34 20.05 -32.81
N PHE A 243 17.19 20.18 -31.50
CA PHE A 243 17.88 19.38 -30.51
C PHE A 243 16.93 18.94 -29.38
N SER A 244 17.31 17.86 -28.71
CA SER A 244 16.64 17.41 -27.50
C SER A 244 17.66 17.16 -26.40
N THR A 245 17.23 17.33 -25.15
CA THR A 245 18.06 17.09 -23.97
C THR A 245 17.53 15.89 -23.21
N GLY A 246 18.43 15.04 -22.73
CA GLY A 246 18.08 13.90 -21.89
C GLY A 246 19.00 13.80 -20.68
N GLU A 247 18.43 13.42 -19.54
CA GLU A 247 19.19 13.20 -18.30
C GLU A 247 19.22 11.72 -17.91
N GLY A 248 20.41 11.24 -17.60
CA GLY A 248 20.67 9.87 -17.22
C GLY A 248 21.44 9.78 -15.92
N GLN A 249 21.12 8.78 -15.11
CA GLN A 249 21.87 8.44 -13.91
C GLN A 249 22.18 6.94 -13.92
N ARG A 250 23.37 6.58 -13.46
CA ARG A 250 23.72 5.19 -13.15
C ARG A 250 24.71 5.15 -12.00
N LYS A 251 24.36 4.41 -10.93
CA LYS A 251 25.12 4.45 -9.67
C LYS A 251 25.27 5.90 -9.18
N THR A 252 26.51 6.36 -9.03
CA THR A 252 26.85 7.74 -8.65
C THR A 252 27.16 8.64 -9.84
N ALA A 253 27.14 8.12 -11.07
CA ALA A 253 27.35 8.93 -12.28
C ALA A 253 26.06 9.59 -12.73
N ARG A 254 26.13 10.87 -13.07
CA ARG A 254 25.06 11.68 -13.67
C ARG A 254 25.54 12.19 -15.02
N ALA A 255 24.69 12.10 -16.03
CA ALA A 255 24.98 12.51 -17.39
C ALA A 255 23.82 13.32 -17.96
N THR A 256 24.15 14.36 -18.71
CA THR A 256 23.23 15.11 -19.55
C THR A 256 23.70 14.97 -20.99
N ALA A 257 22.80 14.56 -21.88
CA ALA A 257 23.09 14.42 -23.31
C ALA A 257 22.21 15.38 -24.10
N VAL A 258 22.84 16.15 -24.98
CA VAL A 258 22.17 16.98 -25.98
C VAL A 258 22.35 16.27 -27.32
N VAL A 259 21.25 15.89 -27.96
CA VAL A 259 21.24 15.21 -29.25
C VAL A 259 20.70 16.18 -30.29
N TYR A 260 21.49 16.41 -31.33
CA TYR A 260 21.17 17.26 -32.47
C TYR A 260 20.64 16.45 -33.64
N ASP A 261 19.67 17.01 -34.35
CA ASP A 261 19.18 16.44 -35.61
C ASP A 261 20.14 16.73 -36.78
N ASN A 262 20.13 15.86 -37.80
CA ASN A 262 20.96 15.97 -39.01
C ASN A 262 22.46 16.15 -38.76
N GLY A 263 23.02 15.31 -37.88
CA GLY A 263 24.45 15.29 -37.56
C GLY A 263 25.28 14.33 -38.42
N SER A 264 26.59 14.34 -38.16
CA SER A 264 27.61 13.46 -38.77
C SER A 264 27.88 12.16 -37.98
N GLY A 265 27.22 11.97 -36.84
CA GLY A 265 27.49 10.86 -35.91
C GLY A 265 28.59 11.16 -34.89
N LYS A 266 28.97 12.43 -34.72
CA LYS A 266 30.03 12.85 -33.80
C LYS A 266 29.50 12.82 -32.37
N ILE A 267 30.17 12.05 -31.51
CA ILE A 267 29.85 11.95 -30.09
C ILE A 267 30.99 12.57 -29.29
N THR A 268 30.69 13.63 -28.55
CA THR A 268 31.65 14.30 -27.65
C THR A 268 31.24 14.12 -26.20
N VAL A 269 32.20 13.83 -25.33
CA VAL A 269 32.01 13.63 -23.89
C VAL A 269 32.94 14.60 -23.14
N ASN A 270 32.36 15.54 -22.38
CA ASN A 270 33.10 16.59 -21.66
C ASN A 270 34.08 17.38 -22.55
N GLY A 271 33.70 17.65 -23.81
CA GLY A 271 34.54 18.36 -24.78
C GLY A 271 35.63 17.51 -25.44
N VAL A 272 35.73 16.22 -25.11
CA VAL A 272 36.68 15.27 -25.69
C VAL A 272 35.93 14.27 -26.58
N ASP A 273 36.58 13.76 -27.63
CA ASP A 273 36.00 12.74 -28.50
C ASP A 273 35.78 11.40 -27.76
N VAL A 274 34.72 10.68 -28.12
CA VAL A 274 34.28 9.44 -27.44
C VAL A 274 35.36 8.36 -27.45
N LEU A 275 36.15 8.25 -28.52
CA LEU A 275 37.23 7.26 -28.62
C LEU A 275 38.34 7.50 -27.58
N HIS A 276 38.62 8.77 -27.30
CA HIS A 276 39.66 9.17 -26.34
C HIS A 276 39.14 9.08 -24.90
N TYR A 277 37.87 9.44 -24.67
CA TYR A 277 37.27 9.39 -23.33
C TYR A 277 37.01 7.95 -22.86
N PHE A 278 36.53 7.08 -23.75
CA PHE A 278 36.24 5.66 -23.46
C PHE A 278 37.18 4.73 -24.24
N PRO A 279 38.39 4.45 -23.71
CA PRO A 279 39.33 3.56 -24.40
C PRO A 279 38.82 2.12 -24.48
N VAL A 280 37.94 1.68 -23.59
CA VAL A 280 37.40 0.32 -23.57
C VAL A 280 36.20 0.17 -24.51
N LEU A 281 36.22 -0.89 -25.32
CA LEU A 281 35.19 -1.18 -26.32
C LEU A 281 33.79 -1.34 -25.70
N GLN A 282 33.69 -2.05 -24.58
CA GLN A 282 32.42 -2.29 -23.88
C GLN A 282 31.68 -1.00 -23.54
N ASP A 283 32.39 0.07 -23.18
CA ASP A 283 31.76 1.34 -22.85
C ASP A 283 31.24 2.03 -24.12
N ARG A 284 31.99 1.97 -25.22
CA ARG A 284 31.59 2.50 -26.53
C ARG A 284 30.36 1.78 -27.07
N GLU A 285 30.28 0.46 -26.93
CA GLU A 285 29.09 -0.32 -27.29
C GLU A 285 27.83 0.14 -26.54
N GLN A 286 27.96 0.47 -25.25
CA GLN A 286 26.83 0.97 -24.47
C GLN A 286 26.34 2.33 -24.97
N LEU A 287 27.23 3.23 -25.41
CA LEU A 287 26.85 4.52 -25.99
C LEU A 287 26.19 4.35 -27.35
N LEU A 288 26.65 3.40 -28.17
CA LEU A 288 26.14 3.17 -29.52
C LEU A 288 24.80 2.45 -29.54
N PHE A 289 24.54 1.58 -28.56
CA PHE A 289 23.34 0.74 -28.49
C PHE A 289 22.00 1.45 -28.76
N PRO A 290 21.66 2.63 -28.19
CA PRO A 290 20.40 3.31 -28.48
C PRO A 290 20.28 3.78 -29.95
N PHE A 291 21.38 4.19 -30.57
CA PHE A 291 21.39 4.59 -31.99
C PHE A 291 21.31 3.39 -32.92
N GLN A 292 21.97 2.29 -32.55
CA GLN A 292 21.90 1.02 -33.26
C GLN A 292 20.50 0.42 -33.20
N PHE A 293 19.85 0.45 -32.04
CA PHE A 293 18.50 -0.10 -31.85
C PHE A 293 17.43 0.61 -32.71
N LEU A 294 17.67 1.88 -33.05
CA LEU A 294 16.76 2.71 -33.85
C LEU A 294 17.19 2.80 -35.33
N ASP A 295 18.24 2.09 -35.76
CA ASP A 295 18.82 2.19 -37.11
C ASP A 295 19.16 3.65 -37.52
N ARG A 296 19.71 4.41 -36.58
CA ARG A 296 20.06 5.85 -36.71
C ARG A 296 21.53 6.15 -36.41
N ILE A 297 22.40 5.16 -36.58
CA ILE A 297 23.85 5.37 -36.49
C ILE A 297 24.26 6.41 -37.54
N GLY A 298 25.03 7.42 -37.12
CA GLY A 298 25.56 8.45 -38.02
C GLY A 298 24.61 9.57 -38.42
N LYS A 299 23.37 9.60 -37.89
CA LYS A 299 22.37 10.63 -38.23
C LYS A 299 22.28 11.78 -37.23
N HIS A 300 22.86 11.60 -36.04
CA HIS A 300 22.74 12.54 -34.93
C HIS A 300 24.12 12.86 -34.36
N ASP A 301 24.33 14.13 -34.01
CA ASP A 301 25.50 14.56 -33.25
C ASP A 301 25.11 14.67 -31.78
N THR A 302 25.96 14.17 -30.88
CA THR A 302 25.66 14.10 -29.45
C THR A 302 26.75 14.78 -28.64
N ILE A 303 26.34 15.72 -27.80
CA ILE A 303 27.20 16.39 -26.83
C ILE A 303 26.77 15.93 -25.44
N CYS A 304 27.67 15.21 -24.77
CA CYS A 304 27.44 14.65 -23.45
C CYS A 304 28.28 15.37 -22.41
N THR A 305 27.67 15.75 -21.30
CA THR A 305 28.35 16.15 -20.07
C THR A 305 28.11 15.09 -19.01
N VAL A 306 29.19 14.58 -18.41
CA VAL A 306 29.12 13.51 -17.41
C VAL A 306 29.99 13.82 -16.20
N SER A 307 29.46 13.56 -15.01
CA SER A 307 30.15 13.77 -13.74
C SER A 307 29.92 12.61 -12.76
N GLY A 308 30.92 12.34 -11.93
CA GLY A 308 30.87 11.31 -10.89
C GLY A 308 31.00 9.86 -11.40
N GLY A 309 30.96 8.92 -10.46
CA GLY A 309 31.08 7.48 -10.72
C GLY A 309 32.43 7.05 -11.30
N GLY A 310 32.43 5.91 -11.97
CA GLY A 310 33.55 5.41 -12.77
C GLY A 310 33.14 5.12 -14.22
N ARG A 311 34.11 4.70 -15.03
CA ARG A 311 34.00 4.52 -16.50
C ARG A 311 32.70 3.84 -16.97
N SER A 312 32.43 2.62 -16.51
CA SER A 312 31.23 1.85 -16.92
C SER A 312 29.91 2.47 -16.43
N SER A 313 29.91 3.10 -15.24
CA SER A 313 28.72 3.84 -14.78
C SER A 313 28.47 5.08 -15.62
N GLN A 314 29.52 5.80 -16.04
CA GLN A 314 29.39 6.97 -16.90
C GLN A 314 28.84 6.57 -18.27
N ALA A 315 29.37 5.51 -18.88
CA ALA A 315 28.85 4.98 -20.15
C ALA A 315 27.36 4.61 -20.08
N GLY A 316 26.95 3.92 -19.00
CA GLY A 316 25.55 3.58 -18.80
C GLY A 316 24.64 4.77 -18.49
N ALA A 317 25.15 5.82 -17.82
CA ALA A 317 24.41 7.05 -17.59
C ALA A 317 24.21 7.81 -18.91
N ILE A 318 25.25 7.91 -19.74
CA ILE A 318 25.19 8.53 -21.08
C ILE A 318 24.23 7.77 -21.98
N ARG A 319 24.24 6.43 -21.94
CA ARG A 319 23.29 5.59 -22.69
C ARG A 319 21.83 5.96 -22.38
N LEU A 320 21.49 6.07 -21.09
CA LEU A 320 20.13 6.44 -20.66
C LEU A 320 19.79 7.88 -21.07
N ALA A 321 20.73 8.81 -20.91
CA ALA A 321 20.56 10.21 -21.32
C ALA A 321 20.30 10.32 -22.83
N SER A 322 21.12 9.63 -23.65
CA SER A 322 21.00 9.62 -25.11
C SER A 322 19.69 8.96 -25.55
N ALA A 323 19.30 7.84 -24.93
CA ALA A 323 18.02 7.18 -25.22
C ALA A 323 16.81 8.08 -24.92
N LYS A 324 16.84 8.82 -23.80
CA LYS A 324 15.78 9.78 -23.47
C LYS A 324 15.75 11.00 -24.38
N ALA A 325 16.91 11.48 -24.84
CA ALA A 325 16.97 12.55 -25.82
C ALA A 325 16.40 12.07 -27.18
N LEU A 326 16.76 10.86 -27.61
CA LEU A 326 16.31 10.29 -28.89
C LEU A 326 14.79 10.12 -29.00
N ARG A 327 14.06 10.01 -27.88
CA ARG A 327 12.59 9.84 -27.88
C ARG A 327 11.85 10.94 -28.65
N SER A 328 12.42 12.15 -28.72
CA SER A 328 11.81 13.30 -29.40
C SER A 328 11.93 13.26 -30.92
N PHE A 329 12.81 12.40 -31.46
CA PHE A 329 13.08 12.27 -32.90
C PHE A 329 12.47 11.00 -33.51
N VAL A 330 11.76 10.20 -32.72
CA VAL A 330 11.23 8.88 -33.10
C VAL A 330 9.71 8.82 -32.93
N THR A 331 9.11 7.81 -33.54
CA THR A 331 7.66 7.55 -33.43
C THR A 331 7.29 6.95 -32.08
N GLU A 332 6.04 7.13 -31.64
CA GLU A 332 5.56 6.56 -30.37
C GLU A 332 5.74 5.03 -30.26
N LYS A 333 5.66 4.32 -31.40
CA LYS A 333 5.87 2.86 -31.45
C LYS A 333 7.33 2.48 -31.15
N GLU A 334 8.28 3.21 -31.72
CA GLU A 334 9.71 3.00 -31.47
C GLU A 334 10.05 3.31 -30.00
N VAL A 335 9.43 4.34 -29.41
CA VAL A 335 9.58 4.65 -27.98
C VAL A 335 9.14 3.47 -27.11
N GLU A 336 8.01 2.84 -27.45
CA GLU A 336 7.53 1.65 -26.73
C GLU A 336 8.50 0.46 -26.88
N PHE A 337 9.09 0.25 -28.06
CA PHE A 337 10.13 -0.76 -28.24
C PHE A 337 11.39 -0.45 -27.42
N MET A 338 11.82 0.81 -27.35
CA MET A 338 12.94 1.21 -26.49
C MET A 338 12.63 0.97 -25.00
N ARG A 339 11.38 1.21 -24.58
CA ARG A 339 10.91 0.93 -23.21
C ARG A 339 11.02 -0.57 -22.91
N GLN A 340 10.50 -1.42 -23.81
CA GLN A 340 10.54 -2.87 -23.69
C GLN A 340 11.99 -3.42 -23.70
N ALA A 341 12.88 -2.82 -24.49
CA ALA A 341 14.31 -3.14 -24.52
C ALA A 341 15.08 -2.65 -23.27
N GLY A 342 14.43 -1.91 -22.35
CA GLY A 342 15.04 -1.41 -21.13
C GLY A 342 16.03 -0.24 -21.33
N LEU A 343 15.94 0.46 -22.48
CA LEU A 343 16.77 1.64 -22.77
C LEU A 343 16.35 2.88 -21.98
N LEU A 344 15.04 3.01 -21.73
CA LEU A 344 14.44 4.15 -21.03
C LEU A 344 14.32 3.95 -19.52
N THR A 345 14.62 2.75 -19.02
CA THR A 345 14.50 2.38 -17.62
C THR A 345 15.79 2.70 -16.86
N PHE A 346 15.67 3.42 -15.75
CA PHE A 346 16.77 3.65 -14.82
C PHE A 346 17.18 2.33 -14.14
N ASP A 347 18.49 2.05 -14.04
CA ASP A 347 19.01 0.87 -13.33
C ASP A 347 19.08 1.15 -11.81
N PRO A 348 18.19 0.57 -10.98
CA PRO A 348 18.14 0.86 -9.54
C PRO A 348 19.26 0.18 -8.73
N ARG A 349 20.13 -0.61 -9.37
CA ARG A 349 21.18 -1.37 -8.68
C ARG A 349 22.29 -0.45 -8.17
N LEU A 350 22.30 -0.22 -6.86
CA LEU A 350 23.30 0.56 -6.14
C LEU A 350 24.16 -0.33 -5.23
N LYS A 351 25.33 0.19 -4.82
CA LYS A 351 26.17 -0.50 -3.83
C LYS A 351 25.44 -0.51 -2.50
N GLU A 352 25.12 -1.71 -2.02
CA GLU A 352 24.49 -1.88 -0.72
C GLU A 352 25.47 -1.55 0.42
N ARG A 353 24.98 -0.90 1.48
CA ARG A 353 25.81 -0.58 2.66
C ARG A 353 26.27 -1.85 3.39
N LYS A 354 27.47 -1.76 4.01
CA LYS A 354 27.97 -2.75 4.97
C LYS A 354 27.10 -2.73 6.24
N LYS A 355 26.93 -3.88 6.90
CA LYS A 355 26.19 -3.98 8.17
C LYS A 355 27.19 -4.18 9.30
N PRO A 356 26.95 -3.58 10.48
CA PRO A 356 27.74 -3.91 11.66
C PRO A 356 27.61 -5.41 11.97
N GLY A 357 28.68 -6.03 12.47
CA GLY A 357 28.73 -7.47 12.71
C GLY A 357 28.87 -8.35 11.45
N GLN A 358 29.12 -7.78 10.28
CA GLN A 358 29.35 -8.51 9.03
C GLN A 358 30.64 -8.03 8.35
N GLU A 359 31.29 -8.90 7.57
CA GLU A 359 32.52 -8.55 6.84
C GLU A 359 32.22 -7.58 5.69
N GLY A 360 31.11 -7.83 4.97
CA GLY A 360 30.63 -6.99 3.87
C GLY A 360 29.14 -6.66 3.96
N ALA A 361 28.54 -6.28 2.82
CA ALA A 361 27.10 -6.01 2.75
C ALA A 361 26.25 -7.27 2.96
N ARG A 362 26.75 -8.43 2.51
CA ARG A 362 26.08 -9.74 2.64
C ARG A 362 26.99 -10.82 3.22
N ARG A 363 28.30 -10.75 2.93
CA ARG A 363 29.33 -11.66 3.45
C ARG A 363 29.43 -11.56 4.97
N LYS A 364 29.27 -12.69 5.64
CA LYS A 364 29.43 -12.84 7.09
C LYS A 364 30.88 -13.20 7.41
N PHE A 365 31.30 -12.93 8.64
CA PHE A 365 32.55 -13.49 9.13
C PHE A 365 32.47 -15.00 9.19
N THR A 366 33.63 -15.66 9.15
CA THR A 366 33.71 -17.11 9.28
C THR A 366 33.14 -17.53 10.64
N TRP A 367 32.06 -18.31 10.62
CA TRP A 367 31.46 -18.84 11.82
C TRP A 367 32.29 -20.03 12.33
N LYS A 368 32.71 -19.98 13.60
CA LYS A 368 33.38 -21.09 14.28
C LYS A 368 32.35 -21.81 15.13
N LYS A 369 32.10 -23.10 14.83
CA LYS A 369 31.12 -23.95 15.53
C LYS A 369 31.60 -24.47 16.90
N ARG A 370 32.93 -24.58 17.06
CA ARG A 370 33.60 -25.38 18.08
C ARG A 370 33.69 -24.66 19.41
#